data_AF-A0A1S3Y665-F1
#
_entry.id   AF-A0A1S3Y665-F1
#
_cell.length_a   1.000
_cell.length_b   1.000
_cell.length_c   1.000
_cell.angle_alpha   90.00
_cell.angle_beta   90.00
_cell.angle_gamma   90.00
#
_symmetry.space_group_name_H-M   'P 1'
#
loop_
_entity.id
_entity.type
_entity.pdbx_description
1 polymer ?
#
loop_
_entity_poly.entity_id
_entity_poly.type
_entity_poly.pdbx_seq_one_letter_code
_entity_poly.pdbx_strand_id
1 'polypeptide(L)'
;MAATTGTHGQGEQIPPGKPMSTEQHMLDKGAQMLQSLTPIKQMNQHVCTFALYNHDMNRQIETHHYVTRLNQDFLQCAVYDSDHSTAHLIGVEYIVSDRIFETLPEEEQKLWHSHAYEVCSSSSFFSVLKYVLFYY
;
A
#
# COMPACT_ATOMS: atom_id res chain seq x y z
N MET A 1 -6.36 24.37 -31.66
CA MET A 1 -6.11 24.15 -30.23
C MET A 1 -7.44 24.17 -29.51
N ALA A 2 -7.86 23.02 -28.98
CA ALA A 2 -8.87 22.91 -27.94
C ALA A 2 -8.48 21.66 -27.14
N ALA A 3 -7.95 21.87 -25.94
CA ALA A 3 -7.60 20.81 -25.03
C ALA A 3 -8.89 20.31 -24.37
N THR A 4 -9.28 19.08 -24.67
CA THR A 4 -10.36 18.39 -23.96
C THR A 4 -9.81 17.95 -22.61
N THR A 5 -10.26 18.63 -21.56
CA THR A 5 -9.99 18.26 -20.17
C THR A 5 -10.64 16.89 -19.90
N GLY A 6 -9.81 15.86 -19.74
CA GLY A 6 -10.26 14.54 -19.31
C GLY A 6 -10.74 14.62 -17.87
N THR A 7 -12.04 14.50 -17.66
CA THR A 7 -12.65 14.31 -16.35
C THR A 7 -12.32 12.90 -15.85
N HIS A 8 -11.28 12.76 -15.03
CA HIS A 8 -11.10 11.53 -14.24
C HIS A 8 -12.14 11.51 -13.12
N GLY A 9 -13.27 10.86 -13.40
CA GLY A 9 -14.23 10.49 -12.39
C GLY A 9 -13.70 9.30 -11.59
N GLN A 10 -13.05 9.55 -10.46
CA GLN A 10 -13.01 8.60 -9.37
C GLN A 10 -14.11 9.01 -8.40
N GLY A 11 -15.28 8.36 -8.53
CA GLY A 11 -16.33 8.50 -7.53
C GLY A 11 -15.78 7.98 -6.21
N GLU A 12 -15.83 8.82 -5.18
CA GLU A 12 -15.53 8.49 -3.79
C GLU A 12 -16.29 7.19 -3.44
N GLN A 13 -15.59 6.05 -3.43
CA GLN A 13 -16.17 4.73 -3.18
C GLN A 13 -16.45 4.63 -1.69
N ILE A 14 -17.55 5.24 -1.24
CA ILE A 14 -17.99 5.16 0.15
C ILE A 14 -18.34 3.70 0.46
N PRO A 15 -17.69 3.06 1.45
CA PRO A 15 -18.02 1.70 1.84
C PRO A 15 -19.50 1.59 2.27
N PRO A 16 -20.17 0.45 2.03
CA PRO A 16 -21.56 0.28 2.45
C PRO A 16 -21.76 0.52 3.96
N GLY A 17 -22.76 1.33 4.32
CA GLY A 17 -23.06 1.63 5.71
C GLY A 17 -23.84 2.93 5.90
N LYS A 18 -24.22 3.22 7.14
CA LYS A 18 -24.73 4.55 7.51
C LYS A 18 -23.54 5.49 7.71
N PRO A 19 -23.68 6.79 7.39
CA PRO A 19 -22.69 7.79 7.76
C PRO A 19 -22.42 7.77 9.27
N MET A 20 -21.20 8.17 9.67
CA MET A 20 -20.86 8.31 11.08
C MET A 20 -21.82 9.28 11.78
N SER A 21 -22.34 8.86 12.93
CA SER A 21 -23.11 9.73 13.82
C SER A 21 -22.19 10.69 14.58
N THR A 22 -22.77 11.77 15.12
CA THR A 22 -22.04 12.71 15.99
C THR A 22 -21.40 12.03 17.19
N GLU A 23 -22.08 11.02 17.76
CA GLU A 23 -21.57 10.25 18.89
C GLU A 23 -20.28 9.48 18.52
N GLN A 24 -20.26 8.82 17.35
CA GLN A 24 -19.07 8.12 16.85
C GLN A 24 -17.92 9.08 16.59
N HIS A 25 -18.18 10.24 15.96
CA HIS A 25 -17.15 11.26 15.78
C HIS A 25 -16.54 11.76 17.10
N MET A 26 -17.34 11.89 18.15
CA MET A 26 -16.84 12.30 19.48
C MET A 26 -15.98 11.20 20.12
N LEU A 27 -16.41 9.94 20.01
CA LEU A 27 -15.64 8.79 20.51
C LEU A 27 -14.28 8.68 19.82
N ASP A 28 -14.25 8.78 18.49
CA ASP A 28 -13.00 8.68 17.72
C ASP A 28 -12.04 9.83 18.04
N LYS A 29 -12.53 11.06 18.20
CA LYS A 29 -11.71 12.19 18.65
C LYS A 29 -11.14 11.94 20.05
N GLY A 30 -11.93 11.38 20.96
CA GLY A 30 -11.45 10.99 22.29
C GLY A 30 -10.32 9.95 22.20
N ALA A 31 -10.49 8.93 21.36
CA ALA A 31 -9.46 7.92 21.12
C ALA A 31 -8.18 8.54 20.54
N GLN A 32 -8.28 9.43 19.55
CA GLN A 32 -7.13 10.14 18.96
C GLN A 32 -6.34 10.96 19.98
N MET A 33 -7.01 11.52 21.00
CA MET A 33 -6.35 12.28 22.06
C MET A 33 -5.65 11.38 23.09
N LEU A 34 -6.20 10.19 23.35
CA LEU A 34 -5.72 9.29 24.41
C LEU A 34 -4.71 8.25 23.91
N GLN A 35 -4.82 7.80 22.66
CA GLN A 35 -4.03 6.71 22.11
C GLN A 35 -2.82 7.24 21.33
N SER A 36 -1.65 6.64 21.58
CA SER A 36 -0.48 6.87 20.75
C SER A 36 -0.47 5.91 19.55
N LEU A 37 -0.34 6.47 18.34
CA LEU A 37 -0.19 5.71 17.10
C LEU A 37 1.28 5.55 16.70
N THR A 38 2.18 5.33 17.68
CA THR A 38 3.63 5.30 17.46
C THR A 38 4.06 4.38 16.31
N PRO A 39 3.58 3.11 16.20
CA PRO A 39 4.00 2.24 15.11
C PRO A 39 3.62 2.77 13.72
N ILE A 40 2.43 3.33 13.57
CA ILE A 40 1.97 3.92 12.29
C ILE A 40 2.81 5.16 11.94
N LYS A 41 3.16 5.98 12.94
CA LYS A 41 4.02 7.16 12.76
C LYS A 41 5.47 6.84 12.41
N GLN A 42 5.90 5.57 12.47
CA GLN A 42 7.24 5.14 12.07
C GLN A 42 7.35 4.81 10.58
N MET A 43 6.25 4.76 9.83
CA MET A 43 6.29 4.71 8.37
C MET A 43 6.95 5.98 7.84
N ASN A 44 8.16 5.84 7.30
CA ASN A 44 9.04 6.97 6.98
C ASN A 44 9.40 7.04 5.48
N GLN A 45 8.80 6.17 4.69
CA GLN A 45 9.02 6.07 3.26
C GLN A 45 7.68 5.98 2.55
N HIS A 46 7.57 6.70 1.44
CA HIS A 46 6.42 6.68 0.56
C HIS A 46 6.90 6.30 -0.84
N VAL A 47 6.31 5.26 -1.41
CA VAL A 47 6.61 4.79 -2.76
C VAL A 47 5.29 4.74 -3.51
N CYS A 48 5.29 5.26 -4.75
CA CYS A 48 4.17 5.12 -5.66
C CYS A 48 4.56 4.09 -6.73
N THR A 49 3.67 3.13 -7.00
CA THR A 49 3.80 2.14 -8.07
C THR A 49 2.49 2.02 -8.84
N PHE A 50 2.53 1.37 -10.00
CA PHE A 50 1.31 1.01 -10.73
C PHE A 50 1.09 -0.50 -10.61
N ALA A 51 0.04 -0.89 -9.90
CA ALA A 51 -0.39 -2.28 -9.85
C ALA A 51 -1.14 -2.64 -11.14
N LEU A 52 -0.67 -3.67 -11.83
CA LEU A 52 -1.36 -4.27 -12.97
C LEU A 52 -2.24 -5.41 -12.45
N TYR A 53 -3.54 -5.36 -12.75
CA TYR A 53 -4.41 -6.48 -12.44
C TYR A 53 -4.05 -7.69 -13.33
N ASN A 54 -3.76 -8.84 -12.73
CA ASN A 54 -3.27 -10.04 -13.42
C ASN A 54 -4.22 -10.56 -14.53
N HIS A 55 -5.47 -10.10 -14.56
CA HIS A 55 -6.48 -10.48 -15.56
C HIS A 55 -6.96 -9.32 -16.45
N ASP A 56 -6.51 -8.09 -16.23
CA ASP A 56 -6.87 -6.93 -17.05
C ASP A 56 -5.72 -5.91 -17.07
N MET A 57 -4.84 -6.07 -18.05
CA MET A 57 -3.66 -5.21 -18.27
C MET A 57 -4.01 -3.77 -18.66
N ASN A 58 -5.28 -3.46 -18.95
CA ASN A 58 -5.72 -2.10 -19.26
C ASN A 58 -6.13 -1.32 -18.00
N ARG A 59 -6.20 -1.99 -16.84
CA ARG A 59 -6.52 -1.36 -15.56
C ARG A 59 -5.24 -1.25 -14.73
N GLN A 60 -4.58 -0.11 -14.87
CA GLN A 60 -3.51 0.31 -13.98
C GLN A 60 -4.14 1.04 -12.80
N ILE A 61 -3.85 0.58 -11.58
CA ILE A 61 -4.21 1.30 -10.36
C ILE A 61 -2.91 1.91 -9.83
N GLU A 62 -2.91 3.22 -9.64
CA GLU A 62 -1.84 3.89 -8.90
C GLU A 62 -1.95 3.47 -7.43
N THR A 63 -0.88 2.93 -6.88
CA THR A 63 -0.82 2.41 -5.51
C THR A 63 0.24 3.12 -4.71
N HIS A 64 -0.10 3.48 -3.48
CA HIS A 64 0.74 4.28 -2.60
C HIS A 64 1.14 3.46 -1.37
N HIS A 65 2.43 3.15 -1.28
CA HIS A 65 3.02 2.33 -0.23
C HIS A 65 3.63 3.21 0.85
N TYR A 66 3.15 3.09 2.07
CA TYR A 66 3.75 3.68 3.26
C TYR A 66 4.56 2.62 3.99
N VAL A 67 5.87 2.76 3.95
CA VAL A 67 6.82 1.69 4.25
C VAL A 67 7.51 1.94 5.58
N THR A 68 7.62 0.88 6.37
CA THR A 68 8.51 0.80 7.54
C THR A 68 9.55 -0.28 7.29
N ARG A 69 10.83 0.09 7.43
CA ARG A 69 11.92 -0.88 7.45
C ARG A 69 12.07 -1.46 8.85
N LEU A 70 11.79 -2.75 9.00
CA LEU A 70 11.93 -3.44 10.29
C LEU A 70 13.38 -3.86 10.55
N ASN A 71 14.10 -4.27 9.49
CA ASN A 71 15.53 -4.56 9.54
C ASN A 71 16.15 -4.49 8.12
N GLN A 72 17.40 -4.93 7.96
CA GLN A 72 18.10 -4.90 6.67
C GLN A 72 17.41 -5.74 5.58
N ASP A 73 16.73 -6.80 5.97
CA ASP A 73 16.14 -7.84 5.10
C ASP A 73 14.61 -7.82 5.04
N PHE A 74 13.95 -6.86 5.71
CA PHE A 74 12.49 -6.89 5.88
C PHE A 74 11.87 -5.49 5.88
N LEU A 75 10.93 -5.28 4.95
CA LEU A 75 10.02 -4.13 4.89
C LEU A 75 8.58 -4.58 5.14
N GLN A 76 7.81 -3.68 5.74
CA GLN A 76 6.37 -3.79 5.87
C GLN A 76 5.73 -2.53 5.32
N CYS A 77 4.71 -2.69 4.47
CA CYS A 77 4.05 -1.60 3.78
C CYS A 77 2.53 -1.64 4.02
N ALA A 78 1.93 -0.49 4.26
CA ALA A 78 0.50 -0.28 4.07
C ALA A 78 0.28 0.31 2.68
N VAL A 79 -0.65 -0.26 1.91
CA VAL A 79 -0.87 0.09 0.51
C VAL A 79 -2.23 0.77 0.37
N TYR A 80 -2.26 1.94 -0.24
CA TYR A 80 -3.45 2.76 -0.44
C TYR A 80 -3.74 2.98 -1.93
N ASP A 81 -5.01 3.22 -2.26
CA ASP A 81 -5.48 3.54 -3.62
C ASP A 81 -5.15 4.96 -4.10
N SER A 82 -4.73 5.85 -3.19
CA SER A 82 -4.32 7.23 -3.46
C SER A 82 -3.46 7.79 -2.31
N ASP A 83 -2.88 8.98 -2.49
CA ASP A 83 -2.18 9.74 -1.43
C ASP A 83 -3.08 10.77 -0.71
N HIS A 84 -4.38 10.79 -1.04
CA HIS A 84 -5.34 11.68 -0.41
C HIS A 84 -5.65 11.26 1.04
N SER A 85 -6.08 12.21 1.87
CA SER A 85 -6.47 11.92 3.26
C SER A 85 -7.69 11.00 3.40
N THR A 86 -8.44 10.82 2.33
CA THR A 86 -9.61 9.93 2.23
C THR A 86 -9.29 8.61 1.52
N ALA A 87 -8.01 8.34 1.24
CA ALA A 87 -7.57 7.12 0.58
C ALA A 87 -7.98 5.86 1.37
N HIS A 88 -8.33 4.81 0.64
CA HIS A 88 -8.66 3.52 1.25
C HIS A 88 -7.42 2.63 1.31
N LEU A 89 -7.24 1.96 2.45
CA LEU A 89 -6.27 0.88 2.56
C LEU A 89 -6.74 -0.29 1.69
N ILE A 90 -5.93 -0.65 0.70
CA ILE A 90 -6.23 -1.73 -0.27
C ILE A 90 -5.40 -2.99 -0.03
N GLY A 91 -4.36 -2.93 0.79
CA GLY A 91 -3.55 -4.10 1.09
C GLY A 91 -2.42 -3.84 2.09
N VAL A 92 -1.79 -4.94 2.48
CA VAL A 92 -0.53 -4.95 3.24
C VAL A 92 0.48 -5.77 2.47
N GLU A 93 1.70 -5.24 2.36
CA GLU A 93 2.80 -5.93 1.70
C GLU A 93 3.97 -6.15 2.64
N TYR A 94 4.62 -7.29 2.43
CA TYR A 94 5.92 -7.59 3.01
C TYR A 94 6.94 -7.74 1.90
N ILE A 95 8.11 -7.14 2.09
CA ILE A 95 9.21 -7.22 1.13
C ILE A 95 10.45 -7.76 1.83
N VAL A 96 10.96 -8.88 1.33
CA VAL A 96 12.08 -9.59 1.94
C VAL A 96 13.25 -9.81 1.00
N SER A 97 14.43 -10.05 1.58
CA SER A 97 15.63 -10.41 0.81
C SER A 97 15.59 -11.87 0.36
N ASP A 98 16.39 -12.19 -0.66
CA ASP A 98 16.56 -13.55 -1.18
C ASP A 98 16.89 -14.54 -0.06
N ARG A 99 17.73 -14.12 0.90
CA ARG A 99 18.11 -14.94 2.05
C ARG A 99 16.91 -15.37 2.89
N ILE A 100 15.96 -14.47 3.13
CA ILE A 100 14.75 -14.82 3.89
C ILE A 100 13.85 -15.70 3.03
N PHE A 101 13.63 -15.32 1.77
CA PHE A 101 12.79 -16.07 0.84
C PHE A 101 13.24 -17.54 0.69
N GLU A 102 14.54 -17.78 0.51
CA GLU A 102 15.13 -19.12 0.38
C GLU A 102 14.95 -19.99 1.63
N THR A 103 14.74 -19.39 2.81
CA THR A 103 14.47 -20.11 4.06
C THR A 103 12.99 -20.44 4.27
N LEU A 104 12.09 -19.89 3.46
CA LEU A 104 10.66 -20.15 3.56
C LEU A 104 10.34 -21.56 3.05
N PRO A 105 9.34 -22.26 3.63
CA PRO A 105 8.81 -23.49 3.07
C PRO A 105 8.35 -23.31 1.62
N GLU A 106 8.43 -24.35 0.79
CA GLU A 106 8.03 -24.26 -0.64
C GLU A 106 6.59 -23.76 -0.84
N GLU A 107 5.67 -24.16 0.04
CA GLU A 107 4.27 -23.69 -0.03
C GLU A 107 4.15 -22.19 0.24
N GLU A 108 4.97 -21.66 1.14
CA GLU A 108 5.01 -20.23 1.43
C GLU A 108 5.62 -19.49 0.24
N GLN A 109 6.74 -19.96 -0.31
CA GLN A 109 7.41 -19.33 -1.45
C GLN A 109 6.49 -19.10 -2.66
N LYS A 110 5.49 -19.96 -2.88
CA LYS A 110 4.49 -19.82 -3.96
C LYS A 110 3.63 -18.56 -3.82
N LEU A 111 3.49 -18.04 -2.61
CA LEU A 111 2.71 -16.83 -2.34
C LEU A 111 3.49 -15.54 -2.64
N TRP A 112 4.81 -15.64 -2.85
CA TRP A 112 5.67 -14.50 -3.09
C TRP A 112 5.97 -14.33 -4.57
N HIS A 113 6.12 -13.09 -5.01
CA HIS A 113 6.48 -12.75 -6.39
C HIS A 113 7.67 -11.80 -6.42
N SER A 114 8.46 -11.88 -7.50
CA SER A 114 9.61 -10.99 -7.67
C SER A 114 9.17 -9.57 -8.02
N HIS A 115 9.69 -8.59 -7.31
CA HIS A 115 9.46 -7.14 -7.49
C HIS A 115 10.05 -6.60 -8.81
N ALA A 116 10.68 -7.44 -9.63
CA ALA A 116 11.36 -7.06 -10.87
C ALA A 116 10.45 -6.40 -11.93
N TYR A 117 9.13 -6.48 -11.78
CA TYR A 117 8.16 -6.01 -12.77
C TYR A 117 7.42 -4.71 -12.40
N GLU A 118 7.67 -4.12 -11.23
CA GLU A 118 7.04 -2.87 -10.82
C GLU A 118 8.05 -1.72 -10.89
N VAL A 119 7.96 -0.90 -11.94
CA VAL A 119 8.92 0.20 -12.18
C VAL A 119 8.24 1.57 -12.15
N CYS A 120 8.94 2.48 -11.45
CA CYS A 120 8.90 3.97 -11.41
C CYS A 120 8.14 4.54 -10.20
N SER A 121 8.70 5.32 -9.25
CA SER A 121 9.89 6.19 -9.21
C SER A 121 10.60 6.13 -7.83
N SER A 122 11.77 5.47 -7.76
CA SER A 122 12.91 5.72 -6.84
C SER A 122 13.90 4.55 -6.91
N SER A 123 14.67 4.58 -7.99
CA SER A 123 15.45 3.49 -8.60
C SER A 123 16.71 3.05 -7.82
N SER A 124 16.68 2.96 -6.49
CA SER A 124 17.85 2.49 -5.71
C SER A 124 17.56 1.77 -4.39
N PHE A 125 16.32 1.80 -3.88
CA PHE A 125 16.06 1.30 -2.51
C PHE A 125 15.71 -0.20 -2.44
N PHE A 126 15.18 -0.77 -3.51
CA PHE A 126 14.77 -2.18 -3.59
C PHE A 126 15.88 -3.13 -4.05
N SER A 127 17.13 -2.65 -4.23
CA SER A 127 18.22 -3.48 -4.78
C SER A 127 18.55 -4.74 -3.95
N VAL A 128 18.13 -4.82 -2.69
CA VAL A 128 18.41 -5.95 -1.78
C VAL A 128 17.16 -6.76 -1.45
N LEU A 129 15.98 -6.26 -1.79
CA LEU A 129 14.69 -6.85 -1.39
C LEU A 129 13.87 -7.10 -2.64
N LYS A 130 13.68 -8.38 -2.95
CA LYS A 130 13.22 -8.81 -4.27
C LYS A 130 11.88 -9.50 -4.24
N TYR A 131 11.39 -9.96 -3.10
CA TYR A 131 10.17 -10.76 -3.03
C TYR A 131 9.08 -10.03 -2.27
N VAL A 132 7.89 -9.96 -2.86
CA VAL A 132 6.70 -9.30 -2.32
C VAL A 132 5.61 -10.33 -2.05
N LEU A 133 4.98 -10.23 -0.89
CA LEU A 133 3.75 -10.95 -0.54
C LEU A 133 2.62 -9.95 -0.34
N PHE A 134 1.55 -10.11 -1.12
CA PHE A 134 0.33 -9.29 -1.04
C PHE A 134 -0.76 -10.03 -0.27
N TYR A 135 -1.37 -9.36 0.70
CA TYR A 135 -2.65 -9.78 1.29
C TYR A 135 -3.75 -8.81 0.84
N TYR A 136 -4.73 -9.34 0.10
CA TYR A 136 -6.01 -8.69 -0.22
C TYR A 136 -7.10 -9.13 0.77
#